data_AF-A0A1A7BER3-F1
#
_entry.id   AF-A0A1A7BER3-F1
#
_cell.length_a   1.000
_cell.length_b   1.000
_cell.length_c   1.000
_cell.angle_alpha   90.00
_cell.angle_beta   90.00
_cell.angle_gamma   90.00
#
_symmetry.space_group_name_H-M   'P 1'
#
loop_
_entity.id
_entity.type
_entity.pdbx_description
1 polymer ?
#
loop_
_entity_poly.entity_id
_entity_poly.type
_entity_poly.pdbx_seq_one_letter_code
_entity_poly.pdbx_strand_id
1 'polypeptide(L)'
;MTADLALRLAYCANIAILAPVVTLLLTGPAHRVFGAATPDIASLKLLVAALWGAILLCSVAGLFRPQAMVAILLLQVIYKSAWLAGFVIPAMRAGEAVPWGPAITFVPIVLIWPFILAAAWR
;
A
#
# COMPACT_ATOMS: atom_id res chain seq x y z
N MET A 1 -5.89 -10.31 -21.50
CA MET A 1 -4.78 -9.58 -20.85
C MET A 1 -3.73 -10.60 -20.45
N THR A 2 -2.45 -10.42 -20.77
CA THR A 2 -1.39 -11.34 -20.35
C THR A 2 -1.10 -11.17 -18.85
N ALA A 3 -0.63 -12.23 -18.17
CA ALA A 3 -0.27 -12.16 -16.76
C ALA A 3 0.80 -11.09 -16.49
N ASP A 4 1.78 -10.95 -17.40
CA ASP A 4 2.81 -9.92 -17.34
C ASP A 4 2.23 -8.50 -17.37
N LEU A 5 1.27 -8.24 -18.26
CA LEU A 5 0.58 -6.95 -18.33
C LEU A 5 -0.22 -6.67 -17.05
N ALA A 6 -0.89 -7.67 -16.49
CA ALA A 6 -1.62 -7.54 -15.23
C ALA A 6 -0.69 -7.15 -14.06
N LEU A 7 0.47 -7.79 -13.96
CA LEU A 7 1.49 -7.44 -12.96
C LEU A 7 2.00 -6.01 -13.14
N ARG A 8 2.30 -5.59 -14.37
CA ARG A 8 2.74 -4.21 -14.68
C ARG A 8 1.69 -3.19 -14.26
N LEU A 9 0.41 -3.46 -14.51
CA LEU A 9 -0.68 -2.59 -14.07
C LEU A 9 -0.75 -2.49 -12.54
N ALA A 10 -0.55 -3.60 -11.83
CA ALA A 10 -0.48 -3.61 -10.37
C ALA A 10 0.70 -2.77 -9.83
N TYR A 11 1.87 -2.85 -10.47
CA TYR A 11 3.03 -2.01 -10.12
C TYR A 11 2.79 -0.53 -10.45
N CYS A 12 2.20 -0.22 -11.60
CA CYS A 12 1.80 1.15 -11.95
C CYS A 12 0.82 1.73 -10.93
N ALA A 13 -0.18 0.95 -10.50
CA ALA A 13 -1.13 1.37 -9.47
C ALA A 13 -0.42 1.65 -8.13
N ASN A 14 0.50 0.79 -7.71
CA ASN A 14 1.31 1.05 -6.52
C ASN A 14 2.13 2.34 -6.64
N ILE A 15 2.75 2.60 -7.79
CA ILE A 15 3.53 3.82 -8.02
C ILE A 15 2.62 5.05 -7.95
N ALA A 16 1.48 5.03 -8.63
CA ALA A 16 0.53 6.14 -8.66
C ALA A 16 0.00 6.49 -7.26
N ILE A 17 -0.20 5.47 -6.42
CA ILE A 17 -0.65 5.65 -5.03
C ILE A 17 0.51 6.11 -4.13
N LEU A 18 1.65 5.43 -4.19
CA LEU A 18 2.73 5.61 -3.22
C LEU A 18 3.60 6.83 -3.50
N ALA A 19 3.81 7.23 -4.75
CA ALA A 19 4.60 8.41 -5.08
C ALA A 19 4.10 9.67 -4.35
N PRO A 20 2.83 10.10 -4.46
CA PRO A 20 2.35 11.26 -3.73
C PRO A 20 2.33 11.04 -2.22
N VAL A 21 2.00 9.84 -1.75
CA VAL A 21 1.93 9.55 -0.31
C VAL A 21 3.30 9.64 0.35
N VAL A 22 4.34 9.04 -0.23
CA VAL A 22 5.72 9.12 0.27
C VAL A 22 6.21 10.56 0.23
N THR A 23 5.94 11.31 -0.84
CA THR A 23 6.28 12.73 -0.91
C THR A 23 5.60 13.54 0.20
N LEU A 24 4.32 13.29 0.47
CA LEU A 24 3.58 13.96 1.54
C LEU A 24 4.11 13.59 2.93
N LEU A 25 4.51 12.35 3.17
CA LEU A 25 5.11 11.95 4.45
C LEU A 25 6.46 12.62 4.68
N LEU A 26 7.25 12.85 3.62
CA LEU A 26 8.57 13.47 3.72
C LEU A 26 8.53 15.00 3.83
N THR A 27 7.53 15.64 3.23
CA THR A 27 7.51 17.12 3.08
C THR A 27 6.32 17.79 3.77
N GLY A 28 5.23 17.07 4.02
CA GLY A 28 3.98 17.60 4.54
C GLY A 28 3.63 17.06 5.92
N PRO A 29 2.53 17.54 6.53
CA PRO A 29 2.07 17.07 7.84
C PRO A 29 1.37 15.70 7.76
N ALA A 30 1.51 14.88 8.81
CA ALA A 30 1.00 13.51 8.89
C ALA A 30 -0.51 13.39 8.59
N HIS A 31 -1.30 14.39 8.99
CA HIS A 31 -2.75 14.37 8.82
C HIS A 31 -3.21 14.32 7.36
N ARG A 32 -2.36 14.74 6.40
CA ARG A 32 -2.68 14.64 4.96
C ARG A 32 -2.69 13.21 4.44
N VAL A 33 -2.03 12.29 5.16
CA VAL A 33 -1.96 10.87 4.81
C VAL A 33 -2.85 10.05 5.72
N PHE A 34 -2.78 10.27 7.03
CA PHE A 34 -3.46 9.43 8.02
C PHE A 34 -4.82 9.99 8.49
N GLY A 35 -5.14 11.25 8.18
CA GLY A 35 -6.38 11.91 8.57
C GLY A 35 -6.21 12.92 9.72
N ALA A 36 -7.22 13.77 9.92
CA ALA A 36 -7.16 14.97 10.77
C ALA A 36 -6.79 14.69 12.25
N ALA A 37 -7.16 13.54 12.78
CA ALA A 37 -6.89 13.17 14.17
C ALA A 37 -5.44 12.70 14.42
N THR A 38 -4.59 12.63 13.39
CA THR A 38 -3.25 12.06 13.51
C THR A 38 -2.24 13.11 13.99
N PRO A 39 -1.54 12.88 15.12
CA PRO A 39 -0.47 13.77 15.57
C PRO A 39 0.70 13.75 14.58
N ASP A 40 1.32 14.91 14.37
CA ASP A 40 2.42 15.07 13.41
C ASP A 40 3.76 14.65 14.04
N ILE A 41 3.96 13.33 14.15
CA ILE A 41 5.16 12.73 14.76
C ILE A 41 6.19 12.43 13.67
N ALA A 42 7.35 13.09 13.74
CA ALA A 42 8.41 12.97 12.72
C ALA A 42 8.92 11.53 12.54
N SER A 43 9.17 10.81 13.64
CA SER A 43 9.68 9.43 13.59
C SER A 43 8.68 8.47 12.93
N LEU A 44 7.38 8.61 13.22
CA LEU A 44 6.33 7.83 12.58
C LEU A 44 6.30 8.06 11.08
N LYS A 45 6.38 9.32 10.64
CA LYS A 45 6.38 9.66 9.21
C LYS A 45 7.59 9.08 8.50
N LEU A 46 8.79 9.20 9.08
CA LEU A 46 10.02 8.65 8.49
C LEU A 46 9.96 7.12 8.42
N LEU A 47 9.46 6.46 9.46
CA LEU A 47 9.27 5.01 9.47
C LEU A 47 8.34 4.57 8.32
N VAL A 48 7.16 5.20 8.21
CA VAL A 48 6.19 4.85 7.18
C VAL A 48 6.68 5.24 5.79
N ALA A 49 7.34 6.40 5.65
CA ALA A 49 7.93 6.83 4.39
C ALA A 49 9.04 5.87 3.93
N ALA A 50 9.86 5.35 4.84
CA ALA A 50 10.87 4.36 4.50
C ALA A 50 10.24 3.04 4.07
N LEU A 51 9.25 2.53 4.82
CA LEU A 51 8.56 1.28 4.49
C LEU A 51 7.83 1.36 3.15
N TRP A 52 7.02 2.39 2.95
CA TRP A 52 6.24 2.58 1.73
C TRP A 52 7.11 3.05 0.56
N GLY A 53 8.20 3.78 0.83
CA GLY A 53 9.23 4.12 -0.14
C GLY A 53 9.95 2.90 -0.69
N ALA A 54 10.27 1.91 0.16
CA ALA A 54 10.82 0.64 -0.31
C ALA A 54 9.86 -0.09 -1.26
N ILE A 55 8.56 -0.12 -0.93
CA ILE A 55 7.53 -0.70 -1.81
C ILE A 55 7.43 0.06 -3.13
N LEU A 56 7.53 1.39 -3.11
CA LEU A 56 7.55 2.23 -4.31
C LEU A 56 8.75 1.87 -5.21
N LEU A 57 9.96 1.80 -4.65
CA LEU A 57 11.17 1.42 -5.39
C LEU A 57 11.07 0.01 -5.97
N CYS A 58 10.59 -0.96 -5.20
CA CYS A 58 10.34 -2.31 -5.69
C CYS A 58 9.26 -2.34 -6.79
N SER A 59 8.26 -1.46 -6.72
CA SER A 59 7.24 -1.37 -7.77
C SER A 59 7.81 -0.80 -9.06
N VAL A 60 8.74 0.17 -8.98
CA VAL A 60 9.50 0.66 -10.15
C VAL A 60 10.34 -0.48 -10.75
N ALA A 61 11.06 -1.25 -9.92
CA ALA A 61 11.80 -2.43 -10.40
C ALA A 61 10.86 -3.49 -11.03
N GLY A 62 9.66 -3.66 -10.47
CA GLY A 62 8.61 -4.54 -10.97
C GLY A 62 8.11 -4.17 -12.37
N LEU A 63 8.22 -2.90 -12.78
CA LEU A 63 7.94 -2.53 -14.18
C LEU A 63 8.95 -3.12 -15.16
N PHE A 64 10.17 -3.40 -14.76
CA PHE A 64 11.18 -3.98 -15.67
C PHE A 64 11.26 -5.50 -15.53
N ARG A 65 11.05 -6.03 -14.32
CA ARG A 65 11.12 -7.46 -14.00
C ARG A 65 9.86 -7.90 -13.22
N PRO A 66 8.68 -7.88 -13.84
CA PRO A 66 7.41 -8.07 -13.14
C PRO A 66 7.29 -9.41 -12.42
N GLN A 67 7.73 -10.50 -13.07
CA GLN A 67 7.69 -11.85 -12.50
C GLN A 67 8.63 -12.00 -11.30
N ALA A 68 9.84 -11.44 -11.37
CA ALA A 68 10.81 -11.51 -10.27
C ALA A 68 10.36 -10.75 -9.02
N MET A 69 9.48 -9.75 -9.18
CA MET A 69 8.99 -8.90 -8.09
C MET A 69 7.63 -9.33 -7.53
N VAL A 70 7.04 -10.44 -8.02
CA VAL A 70 5.71 -10.94 -7.60
C VAL A 70 5.60 -11.11 -6.08
N ALA A 71 6.68 -11.56 -5.43
CA ALA A 71 6.73 -11.72 -3.98
C ALA A 71 6.46 -10.41 -3.22
N ILE A 72 6.82 -9.25 -3.80
CA ILE A 72 6.54 -7.94 -3.20
C ILE A 72 5.05 -7.61 -3.24
N LEU A 73 4.34 -7.99 -4.32
CA LEU A 73 2.88 -7.83 -4.39
C LEU A 73 2.17 -8.75 -3.40
N LEU A 74 2.64 -10.00 -3.26
CA LEU A 74 2.13 -10.94 -2.26
C LEU A 74 2.31 -10.39 -0.84
N LEU A 75 3.52 -9.93 -0.50
CA LEU A 75 3.81 -9.32 0.80
C LEU A 75 2.88 -8.15 1.10
N GLN A 76 2.59 -7.31 0.10
CA GLN A 76 1.66 -6.20 0.25
C GLN A 76 0.24 -6.66 0.56
N VAL A 77 -0.26 -7.70 -0.11
CA VAL A 77 -1.58 -8.27 0.17
C VAL A 77 -1.64 -8.75 1.62
N ILE A 78 -0.63 -9.50 2.07
CA ILE A 78 -0.57 -10.03 3.45
C ILE A 78 -0.54 -8.88 4.45
N TYR A 79 0.38 -7.93 4.28
CA TYR A 79 0.53 -6.77 5.17
C TYR A 79 -0.76 -5.93 5.25
N LYS A 80 -1.36 -5.58 4.10
CA LYS A 80 -2.56 -4.74 4.05
C LYS A 80 -3.78 -5.47 4.63
N SER A 81 -3.89 -6.77 4.40
CA SER A 81 -4.95 -7.61 4.97
C SER A 81 -4.83 -7.68 6.49
N ALA A 82 -3.62 -7.98 7.00
CA ALA A 82 -3.34 -8.02 8.42
C ALA A 82 -3.61 -6.66 9.08
N TRP A 83 -3.24 -5.57 8.42
CA TRP A 83 -3.48 -4.23 8.94
C TRP A 83 -4.97 -3.86 8.98
N LEU A 84 -5.72 -4.16 7.93
CA LEU A 84 -7.18 -3.94 7.89
C LEU A 84 -7.89 -4.78 8.96
N ALA A 85 -7.56 -6.06 9.06
CA ALA A 85 -8.20 -6.98 9.99
C ALA A 85 -7.81 -6.74 11.45
N GLY A 86 -6.55 -6.42 11.71
CA GLY A 86 -6.00 -6.26 13.06
C GLY A 86 -6.16 -4.87 13.66
N PHE A 87 -6.27 -3.82 12.85
CA PHE A 87 -6.35 -2.44 13.35
C PHE A 87 -7.64 -1.73 12.91
N VAL A 88 -8.01 -1.78 11.62
CA VAL A 88 -9.17 -1.02 11.12
C VAL A 88 -10.50 -1.62 11.58
N ILE A 89 -10.70 -2.94 11.40
CA ILE A 89 -11.96 -3.59 11.80
C ILE A 89 -12.21 -3.43 13.31
N PRO A 90 -11.24 -3.66 14.21
CA PRO A 90 -11.43 -3.41 15.65
C PRO A 90 -11.75 -1.95 15.96
N ALA A 91 -11.00 -1.00 15.40
CA ALA A 91 -11.25 0.43 15.63
C ALA A 91 -12.67 0.85 15.19
N MET A 92 -13.13 0.37 14.03
CA MET A 92 -14.50 0.62 13.55
C MET A 92 -15.56 0.07 14.52
N ARG A 93 -15.34 -1.14 15.06
CA ARG A 93 -16.27 -1.77 16.01
C ARG A 93 -16.29 -1.06 17.36
N ALA A 94 -15.15 -0.50 17.78
CA ALA A 94 -15.02 0.26 19.01
C ALA A 94 -15.47 1.73 18.87
N GLY A 95 -15.80 2.20 17.65
CA GLY A 95 -16.13 3.60 17.39
C GLY A 95 -14.92 4.55 17.51
N GLU A 96 -13.71 4.01 17.41
CA GLU A 96 -12.46 4.76 17.52
C GLU A 96 -12.09 5.45 16.19
N ALA A 97 -11.11 6.36 16.24
CA ALA A 97 -10.62 7.05 15.06
C ALA A 97 -9.93 6.08 14.09
N VAL A 98 -10.45 6.00 12.86
CA VAL A 98 -9.89 5.16 11.80
C VAL A 98 -9.04 6.00 10.85
N PRO A 99 -7.81 5.56 10.54
CA PRO A 99 -7.00 6.17 9.49
C PRO A 99 -7.58 5.80 8.11
N TRP A 100 -8.60 6.53 7.69
CA TRP A 100 -9.38 6.23 6.48
C TRP A 100 -8.57 6.36 5.19
N GLY A 101 -7.57 7.24 5.13
CA GLY A 101 -6.71 7.41 3.95
C GLY A 101 -6.06 6.10 3.50
N PRO A 102 -5.27 5.43 4.36
CA PRO A 102 -4.72 4.12 4.07
C PRO A 102 -5.80 3.04 3.94
N ALA A 103 -6.84 3.05 4.77
CA ALA A 103 -7.88 2.00 4.75
C ALA A 103 -8.59 1.90 3.39
N ILE A 104 -9.08 3.02 2.86
CA ILE A 104 -9.78 3.07 1.58
C ILE A 104 -8.86 2.67 0.42
N THR A 105 -7.57 2.99 0.54
CA THR A 105 -6.55 2.62 -0.46
C THR A 105 -6.21 1.12 -0.40
N PHE A 106 -6.18 0.53 0.79
CA PHE A 106 -5.77 -0.87 0.98
C PHE A 106 -6.84 -1.88 0.57
N VAL A 107 -8.12 -1.53 0.76
CA VAL A 107 -9.26 -2.39 0.38
C VAL A 107 -9.21 -2.87 -1.08
N PRO A 108 -9.15 -2.00 -2.10
CA PRO A 108 -9.10 -2.48 -3.49
C PRO A 108 -7.84 -3.31 -3.76
N ILE A 109 -6.74 -3.03 -3.05
CA ILE A 109 -5.50 -3.79 -3.21
C ILE A 109 -5.67 -5.23 -2.72
N VAL A 110 -6.21 -5.39 -1.51
CA VAL A 110 -6.49 -6.69 -0.91
C VAL A 110 -7.53 -7.48 -1.71
N LEU A 111 -8.49 -6.81 -2.34
CA LEU A 111 -9.52 -7.47 -3.14
C LEU A 111 -9.04 -7.82 -4.55
N ILE A 112 -8.23 -7.00 -5.21
CA ILE A 112 -7.91 -7.16 -6.64
C ILE A 112 -6.59 -7.91 -6.86
N TRP A 113 -5.55 -7.65 -6.06
CA TRP A 113 -4.21 -8.22 -6.30
C TRP A 113 -4.16 -9.74 -6.16
N PRO A 114 -4.92 -10.42 -5.28
CA PRO A 114 -4.94 -11.88 -5.25
C PRO A 114 -5.30 -12.52 -6.58
N PHE A 115 -6.22 -11.93 -7.36
CA PHE A 115 -6.59 -12.44 -8.68
C PHE A 115 -5.47 -12.25 -9.70
N ILE A 116 -4.76 -11.12 -9.62
CA ILE A 116 -3.57 -10.85 -10.47
C ILE A 116 -2.46 -11.86 -10.14
N LEU A 117 -2.20 -12.10 -8.85
CA LEU A 117 -1.21 -13.06 -8.37
C LEU A 117 -1.55 -14.50 -8.81
N ALA A 118 -2.81 -14.91 -8.64
CA ALA A 118 -3.27 -16.23 -9.07
C ALA A 118 -3.12 -16.43 -10.58
N ALA A 119 -3.34 -15.39 -11.39
CA ALA A 119 -3.12 -15.45 -12.84
C ALA A 119 -1.62 -15.49 -13.22
N ALA A 120 -0.73 -14.94 -12.39
CA ALA A 120 0.71 -14.93 -12.64
C ALA A 120 1.42 -16.26 -12.31
N TRP A 121 0.83 -17.09 -11.44
CA TRP A 121 1.36 -18.42 -11.08
C TRP A 121 0.93 -19.57 -12.00
N ARG A 122 0.15 -19.28 -13.06
CA ARG A 122 -0.30 -20.26 -14.05
C ARG A 122 0.60 -20.20 -15.28
#